data_AF-A0A6N0DT98-F1
#
_entry.id   AF-A0A6N0DT98-F1
#
_cell.length_a   1.000
_cell.length_b   1.000
_cell.length_c   1.000
_cell.angle_alpha   90.00
_cell.angle_beta   90.00
_cell.angle_gamma   90.00
#
_symmetry.space_group_name_H-M   'P 1'
#
loop_
_entity.id
_entity.type
_entity.pdbx_description
1 polymer ?
#
loop_
_entity_poly.entity_id
_entity_poly.type
_entity_poly.pdbx_seq_one_letter_code
_entity_poly.pdbx_strand_id
1 'polypeptide(L)'
;MGSQIQAALIAAIVSAVVTVGGWFVTYWTQDRALQVKMVEIAVGILRAEPKENIRPAREWAVDVISEYSYVPLKPEVQRALLEHRVDVGGYDVYDYSPPGLGR
;
A
#
# COMPACT_ATOMS: atom_id res chain seq x y z
N MET A 1 21.22 19.44 43.39
CA MET A 1 21.78 18.43 42.46
C MET A 1 20.77 17.35 42.07
N GLY A 2 19.93 16.80 42.96
CA GLY A 2 18.99 15.72 42.62
C GLY A 2 17.89 16.05 41.58
N SER A 3 17.31 17.26 41.62
CA SER A 3 16.22 17.65 40.70
C SER A 3 16.66 17.81 39.24
N GLN A 4 17.90 18.26 39.01
CA GLN A 4 18.49 18.39 37.67
C GLN A 4 18.71 17.02 37.01
N ILE A 5 19.14 16.02 37.80
CA ILE A 5 19.32 14.63 37.32
C ILE A 5 17.96 14.01 36.96
N GLN A 6 16.92 14.25 37.76
CA GLN A 6 15.57 13.77 37.45
C GLN A 6 15.02 14.37 36.16
N ALA A 7 15.19 15.68 35.96
CA ALA A 7 14.78 16.35 34.73
C ALA A 7 15.52 15.79 33.50
N ALA A 8 16.83 15.56 33.61
CA ALA A 8 17.63 14.99 32.53
C ALA A 8 17.19 13.55 32.17
N LEU A 9 16.88 12.71 33.16
CA LEU A 9 16.39 11.35 32.93
C LEU A 9 15.02 11.34 32.24
N ILE A 10 14.10 12.21 32.66
CA ILE A 10 12.79 12.35 32.02
C ILE A 10 12.94 12.79 30.57
N ALA A 11 13.76 13.82 30.31
CA ALA A 11 14.02 14.31 28.96
C ALA A 11 14.64 13.23 28.06
N ALA A 12 15.58 12.44 28.58
CA ALA A 12 16.18 11.33 27.85
C ALA A 12 15.16 10.24 27.49
N ILE A 13 14.29 9.86 28.43
CA ILE A 13 13.24 8.86 28.21
C ILE A 13 12.23 9.35 27.16
N VAL A 14 11.76 10.59 27.28
CA VAL A 14 10.82 11.17 26.31
C VAL A 14 11.44 11.21 24.91
N SER A 15 12.70 11.62 24.80
CA SER A 15 13.42 11.67 23.52
C SER A 15 13.59 10.28 22.89
N ALA A 16 13.89 9.26 23.71
CA ALA A 16 13.99 7.88 23.26
C ALA A 16 12.64 7.34 22.76
N VAL A 17 11.55 7.60 23.50
CA VAL A 17 10.20 7.17 23.11
C VAL A 17 9.75 7.84 21.81
N VAL A 18 10.00 9.14 21.63
CA VAL A 18 9.64 9.86 20.40
C VAL A 18 10.46 9.35 19.21
N THR A 19 11.75 9.06 19.40
CA THR A 19 12.60 8.56 18.31
C THR A 19 12.17 7.16 17.86
N VAL A 20 11.98 6.24 18.82
CA VAL A 20 11.57 4.86 18.53
C VAL A 20 10.13 4.82 17.99
N GLY A 21 9.22 5.57 18.61
CA GLY A 21 7.83 5.68 18.16
C GLY A 21 7.71 6.31 16.76
N GLY A 22 8.48 7.36 16.49
CA GLY A 22 8.54 8.01 15.18
C GLY A 22 9.08 7.07 14.09
N TRP A 23 10.11 6.27 14.39
CA TRP A 23 10.60 5.22 13.50
C TRP A 23 9.53 4.17 13.19
N PHE A 24 8.80 3.71 14.21
CA PHE A 24 7.75 2.70 14.05
C PHE A 24 6.59 3.19 13.19
N VAL A 25 6.14 4.43 13.41
CA VAL A 25 5.10 5.07 12.58
C VAL A 25 5.59 5.23 11.14
N THR A 26 6.82 5.71 10.95
CA THR A 26 7.41 5.88 9.61
C THR A 26 7.47 4.55 8.86
N TYR A 27 7.95 3.49 9.53
CA TYR A 27 8.01 2.14 8.96
C TYR A 27 6.63 1.65 8.51
N TRP A 28 5.62 1.77 9.37
CA TRP A 28 4.26 1.33 9.05
C TRP A 28 3.63 2.10 7.88
N THR A 29 3.93 3.40 7.75
CA THR A 29 3.48 4.21 6.60
C THR A 29 4.21 3.84 5.31
N GLN A 30 5.49 3.46 5.38
CA GLN A 30 6.26 3.01 4.22
C GLN A 30 5.73 1.67 3.69
N ASP A 31 5.38 0.74 4.57
CA ASP A 31 4.82 -0.56 4.17
C ASP A 31 3.55 -0.39 3.32
N ARG A 32 2.66 0.52 3.71
CA ARG A 32 1.44 0.82 2.94
C ARG A 32 1.74 1.45 1.59
N ALA A 33 2.72 2.37 1.54
CA ALA A 33 3.12 2.99 0.28
C ALA A 33 3.68 1.94 -0.70
N LEU A 34 4.46 0.99 -0.19
CA LEU A 34 4.98 -0.14 -0.96
C LEU A 34 3.84 -1.05 -1.45
N GLN A 35 2.87 -1.39 -0.60
CA GLN A 35 1.70 -2.19 -0.98
C GLN A 35 0.91 -1.54 -2.12
N VAL A 36 0.61 -0.25 -2.02
CA VAL A 36 -0.07 0.50 -3.09
C VAL A 36 0.73 0.46 -4.38
N LYS A 37 2.06 0.63 -4.31
CA LYS A 37 2.92 0.59 -5.48
C LYS A 37 2.94 -0.78 -6.16
N MET A 38 2.92 -1.86 -5.37
CA MET A 38 2.84 -3.23 -5.89
C MET A 38 1.53 -3.46 -6.63
N VAL A 39 0.40 -3.00 -6.07
CA VAL A 39 -0.90 -3.07 -6.73
C VAL A 39 -0.92 -2.26 -8.02
N GLU A 40 -0.33 -1.06 -8.05
CA GLU A 40 -0.23 -0.23 -9.25
C GLU A 40 0.55 -0.95 -10.37
N ILE A 41 1.67 -1.58 -10.02
CA ILE A 41 2.49 -2.38 -10.97
C ILE A 41 1.68 -3.57 -11.48
N ALA A 42 1.00 -4.30 -10.59
CA ALA A 42 0.14 -5.42 -10.96
C ALA A 42 -0.96 -5.00 -11.94
N VAL A 43 -1.65 -3.89 -11.67
CA VAL A 43 -2.64 -3.31 -12.61
C VAL A 43 -1.98 -2.94 -13.94
N GLY A 44 -0.78 -2.35 -13.94
CA GLY A 44 -0.02 -2.07 -15.15
C GLY A 44 0.25 -3.30 -16.02
N ILE A 45 0.60 -4.43 -15.40
CA ILE A 45 0.79 -5.72 -16.10
C ILE A 45 -0.55 -6.21 -16.68
N LEU A 46 -1.63 -6.12 -15.92
CA LEU A 46 -2.94 -6.60 -16.34
C LEU A 46 -3.59 -5.73 -17.43
N ARG A 47 -3.17 -4.47 -17.56
CA ARG A 47 -3.56 -3.56 -18.66
C ARG A 47 -2.90 -3.92 -19.99
N ALA A 48 -1.73 -4.56 -19.97
CA ALA A 48 -1.10 -5.04 -21.18
C ALA A 48 -1.95 -6.12 -21.87
N GLU A 49 -1.82 -6.27 -23.18
CA GLU A 49 -2.51 -7.33 -23.91
C GLU A 49 -2.07 -8.71 -23.40
N PRO A 50 -3.00 -9.61 -23.09
CA PRO A 50 -2.67 -10.97 -22.66
C PRO A 50 -1.94 -11.70 -23.79
N LYS A 51 -0.72 -12.18 -23.50
CA LYS A 51 0.12 -12.99 -24.39
C LYS A 51 0.69 -14.16 -23.60
N GLU A 52 0.89 -15.29 -24.27
CA GLU A 52 1.34 -16.52 -23.59
C GLU A 52 2.69 -16.33 -22.87
N ASN A 53 3.60 -15.54 -23.46
CA ASN A 53 4.92 -15.27 -22.90
C ASN A 53 4.90 -14.39 -21.64
N ILE A 54 3.78 -13.74 -21.32
CA ILE A 54 3.63 -12.89 -20.12
C ILE A 54 2.66 -13.48 -19.09
N ARG A 55 2.14 -14.69 -19.32
CA ARG A 55 1.18 -15.36 -18.44
C ARG A 55 1.67 -15.47 -16.98
N PRO A 56 2.91 -15.89 -16.68
CA PRO A 56 3.40 -15.93 -15.30
C PRO A 56 3.40 -14.57 -14.61
N ALA A 57 3.65 -13.47 -15.36
CA ALA A 57 3.62 -12.13 -14.81
C ALA A 57 2.19 -11.66 -14.49
N ARG A 58 1.19 -12.10 -15.29
CA ARG A 58 -0.22 -11.84 -15.00
C ARG A 58 -0.71 -12.63 -13.79
N GLU A 59 -0.29 -13.88 -13.66
CA GLU A 59 -0.58 -14.72 -12.48
C GLU A 59 -0.05 -14.05 -11.21
N TRP A 60 1.22 -13.63 -11.22
CA TRP A 60 1.79 -12.82 -10.15
C TRP A 60 0.98 -11.54 -9.85
N ALA A 61 0.53 -10.83 -10.88
CA ALA A 61 -0.24 -9.61 -10.71
C ALA A 61 -1.60 -9.88 -10.03
N VAL A 62 -2.27 -10.98 -10.35
CA VAL A 62 -3.52 -11.41 -9.69
C VAL A 62 -3.26 -11.76 -8.21
N ASP A 63 -2.15 -12.44 -7.92
CA ASP A 63 -1.77 -12.78 -6.54
C ASP A 63 -1.46 -11.53 -5.72
N VAL A 64 -0.71 -10.57 -6.27
CA VAL A 64 -0.38 -9.29 -5.62
C VAL A 64 -1.64 -8.48 -5.29
N ILE A 65 -2.60 -8.41 -6.21
CA ILE A 65 -3.88 -7.72 -5.95
C ILE A 65 -4.66 -8.47 -4.87
N SER A 66 -4.67 -9.80 -4.89
CA SER A 66 -5.38 -10.60 -3.89
C SER A 66 -4.77 -10.44 -2.49
N GLU A 67 -3.44 -10.37 -2.39
CA GLU A 67 -2.70 -10.23 -1.14
C GLU A 67 -2.86 -8.85 -0.51
N TYR A 68 -2.80 -7.78 -1.31
CA TYR A 68 -2.79 -6.41 -0.80
C TYR A 68 -4.14 -5.68 -0.89
N SER A 69 -5.17 -6.29 -1.47
CA SER A 69 -6.52 -5.74 -1.44
C SER A 69 -7.29 -6.18 -0.19
N TYR A 70 -8.00 -5.24 0.43
CA TYR A 70 -8.93 -5.57 1.52
C TYR A 70 -10.16 -6.35 1.07
N VAL A 71 -10.40 -6.42 -0.24
CA VAL A 71 -11.58 -7.06 -0.84
C VAL A 71 -11.11 -8.25 -1.69
N PRO A 72 -11.39 -9.49 -1.26
CA PRO A 72 -10.88 -10.66 -1.96
C PRO A 72 -11.47 -10.76 -3.37
N LEU A 73 -10.62 -11.09 -4.34
CA LEU A 73 -11.05 -11.35 -5.70
C LEU A 73 -11.83 -12.67 -5.76
N LYS A 74 -13.02 -12.64 -6.36
CA LYS A 74 -13.75 -13.88 -6.66
C LYS A 74 -12.98 -14.69 -7.72
N PRO A 75 -13.06 -16.03 -7.72
CA PRO A 75 -12.37 -16.88 -8.71
C PRO A 75 -12.70 -16.50 -10.17
N GLU A 76 -13.93 -16.06 -10.41
CA GLU A 76 -14.44 -15.59 -11.69
C GLU A 76 -13.64 -14.37 -12.20
N VAL A 77 -13.36 -13.44 -11.28
CA VAL A 77 -12.62 -12.20 -11.55
C VAL A 77 -11.16 -12.52 -11.78
N GLN A 78 -10.57 -13.39 -10.96
CA GLN A 78 -9.18 -13.83 -11.16
C GLN A 78 -8.98 -14.42 -12.56
N ARG A 79 -9.88 -15.31 -13.01
CA ARG A 79 -9.82 -15.87 -14.37
C ARG A 79 -9.96 -14.79 -15.45
N ALA A 80 -10.93 -13.88 -15.28
CA ALA A 80 -11.13 -12.78 -16.22
C ALA A 80 -9.89 -11.87 -16.33
N LEU A 81 -9.18 -11.63 -15.24
CA LEU A 81 -7.95 -10.83 -15.23
C LEU A 81 -6.79 -11.53 -15.96
N LEU A 82 -6.74 -12.86 -15.96
CA LEU A 82 -5.74 -13.62 -16.71
C LEU A 82 -6.01 -13.57 -18.22
N GLU A 83 -7.28 -13.68 -18.61
CA GLU A 83 -7.70 -13.85 -20.00
C GLU A 83 -7.98 -12.53 -20.73
N HIS A 84 -8.27 -11.46 -19.99
CA HIS A 84 -8.64 -10.16 -20.55
C HIS A 84 -7.79 -9.04 -19.99
N ARG A 85 -7.55 -8.02 -20.82
CA ARG A 85 -6.91 -6.78 -20.34
C ARG A 85 -7.88 -5.99 -19.47
N VAL A 86 -7.34 -5.35 -18.44
CA VAL A 86 -8.11 -4.40 -17.63
C VAL A 86 -8.19 -3.07 -18.37
N ASP A 87 -9.41 -2.58 -18.59
CA ASP A 87 -9.66 -1.20 -19.02
C ASP A 87 -10.17 -0.39 -17.82
N VAL A 88 -9.33 0.51 -17.31
CA VAL A 88 -9.65 1.42 -16.20
C VAL A 88 -10.16 2.78 -16.68
N GLY A 89 -10.54 2.91 -17.96
CA GLY A 89 -11.00 4.15 -18.56
C GLY A 89 -12.18 4.80 -17.80
N GLY A 90 -11.87 5.74 -16.90
CA GLY A 90 -12.85 6.60 -16.24
C GLY A 90 -12.65 6.86 -14.74
N TYR A 91 -11.79 6.12 -14.03
CA TYR A 91 -11.58 6.32 -12.59
C TYR A 91 -10.21 6.94 -12.32
N ASP A 92 -10.13 8.28 -12.33
CA ASP A 92 -8.94 8.99 -11.87
C ASP A 92 -8.81 8.81 -10.34
N VAL A 93 -7.71 8.21 -9.90
CA VAL A 93 -7.37 7.99 -8.49
C VAL A 93 -7.33 9.31 -7.69
N TYR A 94 -7.16 10.44 -8.36
CA TYR A 94 -7.16 11.78 -7.76
C TYR A 94 -8.55 12.36 -7.50
N ASP A 95 -9.62 11.70 -7.92
CA ASP A 95 -11.01 12.08 -7.59
C ASP A 95 -11.49 11.51 -6.25
N TYR A 96 -10.59 10.89 -5.47
CA TYR A 96 -10.89 10.53 -4.09
C TYR A 96 -10.82 11.77 -3.18
N SER A 97 -11.95 12.43 -2.97
CA SER A 97 -12.14 13.36 -1.84
C SER A 97 -12.58 12.57 -0.60
N PRO A 98 -11.79 12.54 0.49
CA PRO A 98 -12.22 11.90 1.72
C PRO A 98 -13.51 12.56 2.22
N PRO A 99 -14.51 11.81 2.69
CA PRO A 99 -15.71 12.39 3.28
C PRO A 99 -15.31 13.23 4.50
N GLY A 100 -15.48 14.55 4.41
CA GLY A 100 -15.23 15.48 5.52
C GLY A 100 -14.23 16.62 5.28
N LEU A 101 -13.62 16.74 4.10
CA LEU A 101 -12.78 17.90 3.73
C LEU A 101 -13.46 18.73 2.63
N GLY A 102 -14.58 19.37 2.99
CA GLY A 102 -15.11 20.49 2.22
C GLY A 102 -14.20 21.71 2.38
N ARG A 103 -14.00 22.47 1.29
CA ARG A 103 -13.35 23.78 1.31
C ARG A 103 -14.10 24.77 2.17
#